data_AF-A0A7K3S5Z5-F1
#
_entry.id   AF-A0A7K3S5Z5-F1
#
_cell.length_a   1.000
_cell.length_b   1.000
_cell.length_c   1.000
_cell.angle_alpha   90.00
_cell.angle_beta   90.00
_cell.angle_gamma   90.00
#
_symmetry.space_group_name_H-M   'P 1'
#
loop_
_entity.id
_entity.type
_entity.pdbx_description
1 polymer ?
#
loop_
_entity_poly.entity_id
_entity_poly.type
_entity_poly.pdbx_seq_one_letter_code
_entity_poly.pdbx_strand_id
1 'polypeptide(L)'
;GGGMADALSAADEARLAGSGIGSLSTEEGLALLDTSRLLDDALLLPIRVDTEALADTDAEELPPLFRGLVRAPARRTAQEAQPETGTLRERLAGMPEHQRMPALLKLVRTHAAGILGYSGAEEIDLDRPFNEAGFDSLSAMGFRNKLTLVTGLKLPAGMIFDYPNPRALAAHLGEELAPEPDPGSADQDGAGAFAEHEVRELLASIPVARLREAGLLASLLELADAGAVRTAGDGAERVGAEREGGTSSIDTMDSEALINMAIGGAGD
;
A
#
# COMPACT_ATOMS: atom_id res chain seq x y z
N GLY A 1 2.69 2.35 -48.50
CA GLY A 1 2.54 1.08 -47.76
C GLY A 1 2.97 1.36 -46.35
N GLY A 2 2.09 1.18 -45.38
CA GLY A 2 2.38 1.44 -43.98
C GLY A 2 3.38 0.44 -43.42
N GLY A 3 4.48 0.93 -42.83
CA GLY A 3 5.47 0.09 -42.17
C GLY A 3 5.02 -0.35 -40.78
N MET A 4 5.84 -1.12 -40.07
CA MET A 4 5.54 -1.58 -38.70
C MET A 4 5.33 -0.43 -37.68
N ALA A 5 5.84 0.77 -37.98
CA ALA A 5 5.67 1.97 -37.16
C ALA A 5 4.41 2.78 -37.49
N ASP A 6 3.68 2.45 -38.57
CA ASP A 6 2.46 3.16 -39.00
C ASP A 6 1.28 2.91 -38.03
N ALA A 7 1.45 1.97 -37.10
CA ALA A 7 0.51 1.62 -36.04
C ALA A 7 0.85 2.26 -34.67
N LEU A 8 1.93 3.05 -34.56
CA LEU A 8 2.23 3.76 -33.31
C LEU A 8 1.18 4.85 -33.09
N SER A 9 0.53 4.79 -31.94
CA SER A 9 -0.35 5.88 -31.52
C SER A 9 0.48 7.08 -31.06
N ALA A 10 -0.14 8.26 -31.02
CA ALA A 10 0.51 9.46 -30.47
C ALA A 10 0.96 9.26 -29.01
N ALA A 11 0.31 8.37 -28.25
CA ALA A 11 0.72 8.01 -26.90
C ALA A 11 2.00 7.16 -26.90
N ASP A 12 2.16 6.24 -27.87
CA ASP A 12 3.38 5.44 -28.02
C ASP A 12 4.57 6.32 -28.42
N GLU A 13 4.34 7.30 -29.29
CA GLU A 13 5.36 8.30 -29.66
C GLU A 13 5.77 9.17 -28.46
N ALA A 14 4.80 9.67 -27.68
CA ALA A 14 5.08 10.46 -26.48
C ALA A 14 5.84 9.63 -25.42
N ARG A 15 5.48 8.35 -25.27
CA ARG A 15 6.17 7.42 -24.36
C ARG A 15 7.61 7.13 -24.80
N LEU A 16 7.83 6.92 -26.10
CA LEU A 16 9.17 6.75 -26.67
C LEU A 16 10.02 8.01 -26.45
N ALA A 17 9.47 9.19 -26.75
CA ALA A 17 10.13 10.47 -26.49
C ALA A 17 10.55 10.63 -25.03
N GLY A 18 9.68 10.26 -24.07
CA GLY A 18 10.00 10.27 -22.64
C GLY A 18 11.13 9.32 -22.21
N SER A 19 11.45 8.30 -23.02
CA SER A 19 12.59 7.40 -22.78
C SER A 19 13.92 7.90 -23.37
N GLY A 20 13.90 9.04 -24.07
CA GLY A 20 15.04 9.58 -24.82
C GLY A 20 15.36 8.82 -26.10
N ILE A 21 14.51 7.87 -26.51
CA ILE A 21 14.61 7.13 -27.77
C ILE A 21 13.50 7.62 -28.70
N GLY A 22 13.89 8.28 -29.78
CA GLY A 22 12.95 8.82 -30.77
C GLY A 22 12.57 7.82 -31.86
N SER A 23 11.47 8.09 -32.54
CA SER A 23 11.14 7.43 -33.80
C SER A 23 12.07 7.90 -34.92
N LEU A 24 12.30 7.02 -35.89
CA LEU A 24 12.99 7.35 -37.14
C LEU A 24 11.93 7.53 -38.23
N SER A 25 12.04 8.62 -38.99
CA SER A 25 11.23 8.76 -40.19
C SER A 25 11.61 7.71 -41.24
N THR A 26 10.70 7.42 -42.17
CA THR A 26 10.98 6.48 -43.29
C THR A 26 12.20 6.91 -44.10
N GLU A 27 12.38 8.21 -44.33
CA GLU A 27 13.51 8.75 -45.06
C GLU A 27 14.83 8.53 -44.31
N GLU A 28 14.88 8.84 -43.02
CA GLU A 28 16.05 8.59 -42.17
C GLU A 28 16.37 7.09 -42.05
N GLY A 29 15.34 6.25 -41.89
CA GLY A 29 15.49 4.80 -41.79
C GLY A 29 16.09 4.19 -43.07
N LEU A 30 15.65 4.63 -44.25
CA LEU A 30 16.20 4.17 -45.52
C LEU A 30 17.64 4.65 -45.72
N ALA A 31 17.95 5.92 -45.37
CA ALA A 31 19.31 6.43 -45.45
C ALA A 31 20.29 5.68 -44.53
N LEU A 32 19.85 5.33 -43.31
CA LEU A 32 20.65 4.53 -42.37
C LEU A 32 20.82 3.08 -42.85
N LEU A 33 19.79 2.50 -43.49
CA LEU A 33 19.89 1.17 -44.10
C LEU A 33 20.93 1.16 -45.24
N ASP A 34 20.91 2.16 -46.12
CA ASP A 34 21.92 2.27 -47.17
C ASP A 34 23.33 2.42 -46.60
N THR A 35 23.47 3.21 -45.52
CA THR A 35 24.74 3.39 -44.81
C THR A 35 25.23 2.09 -44.17
N SER A 36 24.33 1.26 -43.65
CA SER A 36 24.68 -0.01 -42.99
C SER A 36 25.42 -0.97 -43.92
N ARG A 37 25.18 -0.89 -45.24
CA ARG A 37 25.84 -1.71 -46.26
C ARG A 37 27.31 -1.34 -46.48
N LEU A 38 27.73 -0.17 -45.97
CA LEU A 38 29.11 0.32 -46.05
C LEU A 38 29.94 -0.04 -44.82
N LEU A 39 29.31 -0.63 -43.80
CA LEU A 39 29.95 -1.04 -42.56
C LEU A 39 30.15 -2.57 -42.58
N ASP A 40 31.26 -3.03 -42.02
CA ASP A 40 31.61 -4.46 -41.98
C ASP A 40 30.95 -5.22 -40.80
N ASP A 41 30.01 -4.58 -40.10
CA ASP A 41 29.30 -5.16 -38.96
C ASP A 41 28.07 -5.95 -39.39
N ALA A 42 27.96 -7.19 -38.92
CA ALA A 42 26.89 -8.11 -39.30
C ALA A 42 25.53 -7.81 -38.67
N LEU A 43 25.49 -7.04 -37.57
CA LEU A 43 24.26 -6.69 -36.86
C LEU A 43 24.29 -5.23 -36.45
N LEU A 44 23.54 -4.40 -37.17
CA LEU A 44 23.43 -2.97 -36.95
C LEU A 44 21.98 -2.62 -36.61
N LEU A 45 21.79 -1.90 -35.49
CA LEU A 45 20.48 -1.42 -35.05
C LEU A 45 20.48 0.11 -35.07
N PRO A 46 19.76 0.75 -36.01
CA PRO A 46 19.62 2.20 -36.00
C PRO A 46 18.69 2.63 -34.87
N ILE A 47 19.18 3.51 -33.99
CA ILE A 47 18.41 4.07 -32.88
C ILE A 47 18.59 5.59 -32.92
N ARG A 48 17.48 6.33 -32.81
CA ARG A 48 17.51 7.79 -32.62
C ARG A 48 17.59 8.07 -31.13
N VAL A 49 18.70 8.63 -30.67
CA VAL A 49 18.89 9.02 -29.27
C VAL A 49 18.79 10.53 -29.15
N ASP A 50 17.85 11.02 -28.36
CA ASP A 50 17.73 12.43 -28.02
C ASP A 50 18.54 12.71 -26.75
N THR A 51 19.77 13.17 -26.94
CA THR A 51 20.69 13.45 -25.84
C THR A 51 20.28 14.66 -25.01
N GLU A 52 19.48 15.59 -25.56
CA GLU A 52 19.00 16.76 -24.81
C GLU A 52 17.88 16.33 -23.85
N ALA A 53 16.90 15.57 -24.34
CA ALA A 53 15.85 14.99 -23.50
C ALA A 53 16.42 14.08 -22.39
N LEU A 54 17.45 13.28 -22.72
CA LEU A 54 18.15 12.47 -21.72
C LEU A 54 18.94 13.32 -20.72
N ALA A 55 19.50 14.47 -21.11
CA ALA A 55 20.25 15.34 -20.21
C ALA A 55 19.36 16.05 -19.18
N ASP A 56 18.09 16.25 -19.51
CA ASP A 56 17.08 16.83 -18.61
C ASP A 56 16.49 15.80 -17.64
N THR A 57 16.79 14.51 -17.82
CA THR A 57 16.37 13.42 -16.92
C THR A 57 17.34 13.28 -15.74
N ASP A 58 16.80 13.02 -14.54
CA ASP A 58 17.61 12.78 -13.35
C ASP A 58 18.62 11.64 -13.56
N ALA A 59 19.87 11.83 -13.11
CA ALA A 59 20.97 10.87 -13.30
C ALA A 59 20.70 9.48 -12.69
N GLU A 60 19.87 9.43 -11.65
CA GLU A 60 19.44 8.19 -10.99
C GLU A 60 18.36 7.45 -11.79
N GLU A 61 17.55 8.17 -12.58
CA GLU A 61 16.49 7.61 -13.43
C GLU A 61 17.01 7.24 -14.83
N LEU A 62 18.15 7.80 -15.24
CA LEU A 62 18.82 7.46 -16.49
C LEU A 62 19.37 6.02 -16.49
N PRO A 63 18.97 5.18 -17.46
CA PRO A 63 19.52 3.84 -17.63
C PRO A 63 21.06 3.87 -17.77
N PRO A 64 21.79 2.92 -17.15
CA PRO A 64 23.25 2.95 -17.11
C PRO A 64 23.95 3.05 -18.48
N LEU A 65 23.34 2.47 -19.52
CA LEU A 65 23.83 2.53 -20.90
C LEU A 65 23.88 3.96 -21.49
N PHE A 66 23.04 4.88 -21.02
CA PHE A 66 22.93 6.23 -21.58
C PHE A 66 23.76 7.28 -20.85
N ARG A 67 24.29 6.97 -19.65
CA ARG A 67 25.09 7.92 -18.86
C ARG A 67 26.37 8.38 -19.55
N GLY A 68 26.94 7.56 -20.43
CA GLY A 68 28.12 7.92 -21.23
C GLY A 68 27.82 8.76 -22.47
N LEU A 69 26.55 8.84 -22.88
CA LEU A 69 26.08 9.59 -24.06
C LEU A 69 25.69 11.03 -23.70
N VAL A 70 25.19 11.25 -22.48
CA VAL A 70 24.85 12.58 -21.98
C VAL A 70 26.01 13.18 -21.20
N ARG A 71 26.38 14.42 -21.53
CA ARG A 71 27.36 15.16 -20.76
C ARG A 71 26.65 15.74 -19.55
N ALA A 72 26.72 15.05 -18.41
CA ALA A 72 26.12 15.52 -17.16
C ALA A 72 26.51 16.99 -16.91
N PRO A 73 25.57 17.94 -16.92
CA PRO A 73 25.89 19.31 -16.55
C PRO A 73 26.29 19.28 -15.07
N ALA A 74 27.41 19.92 -14.74
CA ALA A 74 27.81 20.13 -13.36
C ALA A 74 26.65 20.77 -12.60
N ARG A 75 26.03 19.97 -11.72
CA ARG A 75 25.05 20.28 -10.69
C ARG A 75 24.65 21.76 -10.67
N ARG A 76 23.70 22.12 -11.53
CA ARG A 76 23.03 23.42 -11.42
C ARG A 76 22.05 23.30 -10.28
N THR A 77 22.37 23.98 -9.20
CA THR A 77 21.59 24.13 -7.97
C THR A 77 20.19 24.61 -8.34
N ALA A 78 19.25 23.69 -8.51
CA ALA A 78 17.82 24.00 -8.60
C ALA A 78 17.31 24.22 -7.18
N GLN A 79 17.18 25.51 -6.87
CA GLN A 79 16.33 26.15 -5.89
C GLN A 79 15.28 25.24 -5.21
N GLU A 80 15.44 25.17 -3.88
CA GLU A 80 14.52 24.70 -2.84
C GLU A 80 13.03 24.63 -3.27
N ALA A 81 12.60 23.44 -3.68
CA ALA A 81 11.42 22.86 -3.06
C ALA A 81 11.94 22.02 -1.90
N GLN A 82 11.59 22.40 -0.67
CA GLN A 82 11.96 21.63 0.52
C GLN A 82 11.62 20.16 0.29
N PRO A 83 12.61 19.24 0.30
CA PRO A 83 12.28 17.85 0.50
C PRO A 83 11.71 17.79 1.91
N GLU A 84 10.42 17.52 2.04
CA GLU A 84 9.84 17.06 3.30
C GLU A 84 10.59 15.78 3.67
N THR A 85 11.66 15.94 4.46
CA THR A 85 12.69 14.92 4.69
C THR A 85 12.12 13.84 5.58
N GLY A 86 11.56 12.81 4.95
CA GLY A 86 11.23 11.55 5.57
C GLY A 86 10.89 10.50 4.54
N THR A 87 11.19 9.24 4.84
CA THR A 87 10.73 8.10 4.04
C THR A 87 9.20 8.11 3.96
N LEU A 88 8.61 7.57 2.88
CA LEU A 88 7.14 7.50 2.76
C LEU A 88 6.48 6.87 4.01
N ARG A 89 7.17 5.91 4.64
CA ARG A 89 6.76 5.29 5.91
C ARG A 89 6.66 6.29 7.06
N GLU A 90 7.65 7.16 7.25
CA GLU A 90 7.63 8.21 8.30
C GLU A 90 6.48 9.21 8.07
N ARG A 91 6.23 9.57 6.81
CA ARG A 91 5.12 10.46 6.44
C ARG A 91 3.77 9.82 6.74
N LEU A 92 3.59 8.54 6.43
CA LEU A 92 2.36 7.81 6.74
C LEU A 92 2.18 7.62 8.25
N ALA A 93 3.26 7.37 9.00
CA ALA A 93 3.22 7.23 10.45
C ALA A 93 2.73 8.51 11.14
N GLY A 94 3.14 9.69 10.65
CA GLY A 94 2.68 10.99 11.15
C GLY A 94 1.27 11.41 10.71
N MET A 95 0.65 10.70 9.78
CA MET A 95 -0.71 10.99 9.29
C MET A 95 -1.79 10.26 10.09
N PRO A 96 -2.96 10.88 10.31
CA PRO A 96 -4.14 10.19 10.82
C PRO A 96 -4.53 9.03 9.91
N GLU A 97 -4.98 7.91 10.49
CA GLU A 97 -5.28 6.68 9.76
C GLU A 97 -6.24 6.89 8.58
N HIS A 98 -7.31 7.68 8.78
CA HIS A 98 -8.28 8.03 7.75
C HIS A 98 -7.69 8.80 6.55
N GLN A 99 -6.49 9.39 6.69
CA GLN A 99 -5.80 10.13 5.63
C GLN A 99 -4.73 9.30 4.91
N ARG A 100 -4.30 8.18 5.49
CA ARG A 100 -3.25 7.32 4.92
C ARG A 100 -3.69 6.69 3.59
N MET A 101 -4.89 6.09 3.56
CA MET A 101 -5.42 5.45 2.36
C MET A 101 -5.65 6.46 1.20
N PRO A 102 -6.28 7.63 1.40
CA PRO A 102 -6.35 8.67 0.37
C PRO A 102 -4.97 9.13 -0.14
N ALA A 103 -3.98 9.24 0.74
CA ALA A 103 -2.62 9.64 0.34
C ALA A 103 -1.94 8.57 -0.54
N LEU A 104 -2.07 7.29 -0.19
CA LEU A 104 -1.57 6.16 -0.97
C LEU A 104 -2.26 6.06 -2.34
N LEU A 105 -3.58 6.22 -2.37
CA LEU A 105 -4.34 6.26 -3.63
C LEU A 105 -3.85 7.39 -4.55
N LYS A 106 -3.65 8.60 -3.99
CA LYS A 106 -3.13 9.73 -4.75
C LYS A 106 -1.72 9.43 -5.29
N LEU A 107 -0.86 8.82 -4.49
CA LEU A 107 0.50 8.42 -4.89
C LEU A 107 0.45 7.46 -6.09
N VAL A 108 -0.30 6.36 -5.96
CA VAL A 108 -0.45 5.33 -6.99
C VAL A 108 -0.99 5.93 -8.29
N ARG A 109 -2.06 6.73 -8.23
CA ARG A 109 -2.67 7.36 -9.42
C ARG A 109 -1.73 8.38 -10.08
N THR A 110 -0.97 9.15 -9.31
CA THR A 110 -0.03 10.13 -9.84
C THR A 110 1.08 9.45 -10.65
N HIS A 111 1.65 8.37 -10.11
CA HIS A 111 2.67 7.61 -10.82
C HIS A 111 2.11 6.83 -12.02
N ALA A 112 0.90 6.29 -11.91
CA ALA A 112 0.22 5.64 -13.03
C ALA A 112 -0.06 6.62 -14.18
N ALA A 113 -0.57 7.82 -13.87
CA ALA A 113 -0.81 8.89 -14.84
C ALA A 113 0.48 9.30 -15.57
N GLY A 114 1.58 9.48 -14.82
CA GLY A 114 2.87 9.84 -15.41
C GLY A 114 3.41 8.80 -16.41
N ILE A 115 3.15 7.51 -16.19
CA ILE A 115 3.60 6.43 -17.08
C ILE A 115 2.71 6.29 -18.32
N LEU A 116 1.42 6.57 -18.17
CA LEU A 116 0.46 6.53 -19.26
C LEU A 116 0.40 7.85 -20.06
N GLY A 117 1.11 8.89 -19.61
CA GLY A 117 1.11 10.21 -20.25
C GLY A 117 -0.16 11.02 -20.00
N TYR A 118 -0.92 10.71 -18.94
CA TYR A 118 -2.09 11.48 -18.55
C TYR A 118 -1.69 12.76 -17.80
N SER A 119 -2.51 13.80 -17.95
CA SER A 119 -2.21 15.13 -17.41
C SER A 119 -2.40 15.21 -15.88
N GLY A 120 -3.13 14.26 -15.30
CA GLY A 120 -3.28 14.17 -13.85
C GLY A 120 -3.77 12.83 -13.33
N ALA A 121 -3.60 12.64 -12.02
CA ALA A 121 -4.07 11.47 -11.28
C ALA A 121 -5.58 11.24 -11.42
N GLU A 122 -6.36 12.29 -11.70
CA GLU A 122 -7.82 12.22 -11.80
C GLU A 122 -8.32 11.44 -13.03
N GLU A 123 -7.49 11.31 -14.06
CA GLU A 123 -7.80 10.53 -15.26
C GLU A 123 -7.70 9.02 -15.03
N ILE A 124 -7.07 8.61 -13.92
CA ILE A 124 -6.97 7.20 -13.50
C ILE A 124 -8.16 6.88 -12.59
N ASP A 125 -9.08 6.04 -13.05
CA ASP A 125 -10.18 5.54 -12.23
C ASP A 125 -9.66 4.61 -11.11
N LEU A 126 -10.26 4.70 -9.92
CA LEU A 126 -9.83 3.98 -8.71
C LEU A 126 -10.06 2.47 -8.80
N ASP A 127 -11.11 2.06 -9.51
CA ASP A 127 -11.61 0.69 -9.56
C ASP A 127 -11.37 0.05 -10.94
N ARG A 128 -11.02 0.87 -11.94
CA ARG A 128 -10.66 0.38 -13.28
C ARG A 128 -9.34 -0.41 -13.24
N PRO A 129 -9.32 -1.60 -13.87
CA PRO A 129 -8.11 -2.36 -14.04
C PRO A 129 -7.01 -1.61 -14.82
N PHE A 130 -5.75 -1.78 -14.43
CA PHE A 130 -4.59 -1.14 -15.07
C PHE A 130 -4.44 -1.56 -16.54
N ASN A 131 -4.71 -2.82 -16.87
CA ASN A 131 -4.68 -3.33 -18.25
C ASN A 131 -5.69 -2.59 -19.15
N GLU A 132 -6.91 -2.34 -18.66
CA GLU A 132 -7.92 -1.56 -19.36
C GLU A 132 -7.55 -0.08 -19.43
N ALA A 133 -6.79 0.44 -18.46
CA ALA A 133 -6.25 1.79 -18.47
C ALA A 133 -5.05 1.96 -19.44
N GLY A 134 -4.57 0.89 -20.09
CA GLY A 134 -3.48 0.95 -21.07
C GLY A 134 -2.11 0.54 -20.52
N PHE A 135 -2.06 -0.17 -19.39
CA PHE A 135 -0.83 -0.82 -18.95
C PHE A 135 -0.50 -2.06 -19.79
N ASP A 136 0.74 -2.13 -20.22
CA ASP A 136 1.37 -3.28 -20.86
C ASP A 136 2.52 -3.82 -19.98
N SER A 137 3.22 -4.86 -20.45
CA SER A 137 4.30 -5.48 -19.68
C SER A 137 5.51 -4.56 -19.44
N LEU A 138 5.79 -3.60 -20.33
CA LEU A 138 6.90 -2.66 -20.19
C LEU A 138 6.53 -1.53 -19.23
N SER A 139 5.33 -0.97 -19.37
CA SER A 139 4.81 0.07 -18.48
C SER A 139 4.61 -0.45 -17.06
N ALA A 140 4.23 -1.72 -16.91
CA ALA A 140 4.14 -2.41 -15.61
C ALA A 140 5.48 -2.45 -14.87
N MET A 141 6.56 -2.79 -15.59
CA MET A 141 7.91 -2.81 -15.00
C MET A 141 8.37 -1.40 -14.62
N GLY A 142 8.14 -0.40 -15.48
CA GLY A 142 8.44 1.00 -15.18
C GLY A 142 7.72 1.49 -13.91
N PHE A 143 6.45 1.14 -13.77
CA PHE A 143 5.63 1.51 -12.61
C PHE A 143 6.10 0.85 -11.33
N ARG A 144 6.40 -0.44 -11.39
CA ARG A 144 7.00 -1.18 -10.28
C ARG A 144 8.33 -0.55 -9.85
N ASN A 145 9.19 -0.18 -10.79
CA ASN A 145 10.48 0.45 -10.48
C ASN A 145 10.27 1.82 -9.80
N LYS A 146 9.36 2.65 -10.33
CA LYS A 146 9.06 3.97 -9.74
C LYS A 146 8.46 3.83 -8.34
N LEU A 147 7.51 2.91 -8.14
CA LEU A 147 6.93 2.66 -6.82
C LEU A 147 7.98 2.12 -5.85
N THR A 148 8.84 1.20 -6.26
CA THR A 148 9.94 0.68 -5.43
C THR A 148 10.86 1.81 -4.94
N LEU A 149 11.17 2.77 -5.81
CA LEU A 149 12.00 3.93 -5.46
C LEU A 149 11.32 4.83 -4.40
N VAL A 150 10.01 5.07 -4.55
CA VAL A 150 9.26 6.01 -3.69
C VAL A 150 8.83 5.37 -2.36
N THR A 151 8.49 4.09 -2.36
CA THR A 151 8.03 3.37 -1.17
C THR A 151 9.19 2.69 -0.42
N GLY A 152 10.31 2.43 -1.10
CA GLY A 152 11.42 1.63 -0.57
C GLY A 152 11.12 0.13 -0.47
N LEU A 153 9.95 -0.33 -0.96
CA LEU A 153 9.53 -1.73 -0.90
C LEU A 153 10.01 -2.51 -2.12
N LYS A 154 10.39 -3.78 -1.91
CA LYS A 154 10.70 -4.71 -3.01
C LYS A 154 9.42 -5.28 -3.59
N LEU A 155 8.84 -4.58 -4.54
CA LEU A 155 7.60 -5.01 -5.18
C LEU A 155 7.87 -6.12 -6.21
N PRO A 156 7.02 -7.16 -6.32
CA PRO A 156 7.18 -8.23 -7.31
C PRO A 156 6.84 -7.77 -8.74
N ALA A 157 7.43 -8.41 -9.75
CA ALA A 157 7.21 -8.07 -11.16
C ALA A 157 5.77 -8.35 -11.64
N GLY A 158 5.06 -9.24 -10.94
CA GLY A 158 3.65 -9.58 -11.19
C GLY A 158 2.62 -8.71 -10.48
N MET A 159 3.03 -7.66 -9.75
CA MET A 159 2.15 -6.87 -8.88
C MET A 159 0.89 -6.34 -9.58
N ILE A 160 0.96 -5.96 -10.86
CA ILE A 160 -0.24 -5.49 -11.59
C ILE A 160 -1.28 -6.61 -11.81
N PHE A 161 -0.87 -7.88 -11.78
CA PHE A 161 -1.80 -9.01 -11.83
C PHE A 161 -2.38 -9.34 -10.45
N ASP A 162 -1.55 -9.23 -9.41
CA ASP A 162 -1.97 -9.48 -8.02
C ASP A 162 -2.87 -8.36 -7.49
N TYR A 163 -2.62 -7.12 -7.94
CA TYR A 163 -3.32 -5.90 -7.55
C TYR A 163 -3.75 -5.12 -8.81
N PRO A 164 -4.87 -5.53 -9.43
CA PRO A 164 -5.21 -5.10 -10.79
C PRO A 164 -5.68 -3.66 -10.91
N ASN A 165 -6.01 -2.97 -9.81
CA ASN A 165 -6.49 -1.60 -9.84
C ASN A 165 -5.81 -0.73 -8.76
N PRO A 166 -5.89 0.61 -8.89
CA PRO A 166 -5.26 1.53 -7.94
C PRO A 166 -5.68 1.32 -6.49
N ARG A 167 -6.94 0.94 -6.24
CA ARG A 167 -7.44 0.67 -4.88
C ARG A 167 -6.77 -0.55 -4.25
N ALA A 168 -6.71 -1.66 -4.96
CA ALA A 168 -6.07 -2.89 -4.49
C ALA A 168 -4.59 -2.66 -4.22
N LEU A 169 -3.91 -1.91 -5.10
CA LEU A 169 -2.50 -1.60 -4.93
C LEU A 169 -2.25 -0.65 -3.75
N ALA A 170 -3.07 0.38 -3.57
CA ALA A 170 -2.95 1.28 -2.43
C ALA A 170 -3.21 0.56 -1.09
N ALA A 171 -4.14 -0.40 -1.05
CA ALA A 171 -4.38 -1.25 0.11
C ALA A 171 -3.13 -2.06 0.48
N HIS A 172 -2.55 -2.76 -0.49
CA HIS A 172 -1.33 -3.55 -0.28
C HIS A 172 -0.15 -2.69 0.20
N LEU A 173 0.06 -1.52 -0.41
CA LEU A 173 1.09 -0.58 0.05
C LEU A 173 0.82 -0.09 1.49
N GLY A 174 -0.44 0.06 1.88
CA GLY A 174 -0.83 0.44 3.24
C GLY A 174 -0.48 -0.63 4.27
N GLU A 175 -0.65 -1.91 3.93
CA GLU A 175 -0.27 -3.05 4.78
C GLU A 175 1.26 -3.16 4.92
N GLU A 176 2.01 -3.05 3.82
CA GLU A 176 3.49 -3.16 3.82
C GLU A 176 4.20 -1.95 4.45
N LEU A 177 3.55 -0.78 4.41
CA LEU A 177 4.04 0.46 5.03
C LEU A 177 3.45 0.70 6.41
N ALA A 178 2.55 -0.16 6.89
CA ALA A 178 2.12 -0.11 8.27
C ALA A 178 3.36 -0.25 9.16
N PRO A 179 3.48 0.56 10.23
CA PRO A 179 4.49 0.30 11.23
C PRO A 179 4.30 -1.13 11.73
N GLU A 180 5.37 -1.93 11.76
CA GLU A 180 5.29 -3.28 12.32
C GLU A 180 4.60 -3.19 13.69
N PRO A 181 3.57 -4.00 13.95
CA PRO A 181 3.10 -4.17 15.31
C PRO A 181 4.29 -4.69 16.10
N ASP A 182 4.69 -3.95 17.13
CA ASP A 182 5.53 -4.49 18.19
C ASP A 182 4.92 -5.86 18.56
N PRO A 183 5.66 -6.99 18.55
CA PRO A 183 5.10 -8.30 18.86
C PRO A 183 4.45 -8.43 20.26
N GLY A 184 4.31 -7.33 21.01
CA GLY A 184 3.42 -7.18 22.16
C GLY A 184 2.02 -6.57 21.90
N SER A 185 1.62 -6.27 20.65
CA SER A 185 0.35 -5.58 20.34
C SER A 185 -0.67 -6.39 19.53
N ALA A 186 -0.51 -7.72 19.44
CA ALA A 186 -1.54 -8.60 18.89
C ALA A 186 -2.59 -8.95 19.96
N ASP A 187 -3.31 -7.94 20.46
CA ASP A 187 -4.55 -8.14 21.24
C ASP A 187 -5.39 -6.85 21.37
N GLN A 188 -5.36 -5.93 20.40
CA GLN A 188 -6.13 -4.70 20.50
C GLN A 188 -6.79 -4.31 19.18
N ASP A 189 -7.89 -5.00 18.87
CA ASP A 189 -9.08 -4.33 18.33
C ASP A 189 -10.31 -4.80 19.14
N GLY A 190 -10.60 -4.04 20.19
CA GLY A 190 -11.75 -4.28 21.07
C GLY A 190 -11.72 -3.41 22.33
N ALA A 191 -12.14 -2.15 22.22
CA ALA A 191 -12.60 -1.30 23.33
C ALA A 191 -11.76 -1.31 24.65
N GLY A 192 -10.77 -0.42 24.73
CA GLY A 192 -10.35 0.23 25.98
C GLY A 192 -9.83 -0.68 27.10
N ALA A 193 -8.52 -0.89 27.15
CA ALA A 193 -7.86 -1.34 28.36
C ALA A 193 -6.55 -0.56 28.57
N PHE A 194 -6.68 0.69 29.04
CA PHE A 194 -5.75 1.07 30.11
C PHE A 194 -5.92 -0.03 31.17
N ALA A 195 -4.84 -0.69 31.59
CA ALA A 195 -4.95 -1.73 32.59
C ALA A 195 -5.70 -1.14 33.80
N GLU A 196 -6.68 -1.83 34.37
CA GLU A 196 -7.51 -1.28 35.46
C GLU A 196 -6.65 -0.71 36.60
N HIS A 197 -5.47 -1.30 36.81
CA HIS A 197 -4.44 -0.80 37.72
C HIS A 197 -3.85 0.56 37.28
N GLU A 198 -3.53 0.73 36.00
CA GLU A 198 -2.99 1.96 35.43
C GLU A 198 -4.03 3.10 35.44
N VAL A 199 -5.29 2.80 35.13
CA VAL A 199 -6.41 3.76 35.29
C VAL A 199 -6.54 4.17 36.74
N ARG A 200 -6.49 3.22 37.67
CA ARG A 200 -6.59 3.48 39.11
C ARG A 200 -5.44 4.35 39.62
N GLU A 201 -4.22 4.06 39.16
CA GLU A 201 -3.02 4.83 39.51
C GLU A 201 -3.09 6.26 38.95
N LEU A 202 -3.48 6.41 37.70
CA LEU A 202 -3.66 7.72 37.06
C LEU A 202 -4.76 8.52 37.76
N LEU A 203 -5.92 7.93 38.05
CA LEU A 203 -7.00 8.59 38.79
C LEU A 203 -6.57 9.00 40.21
N ALA A 204 -5.77 8.18 40.90
CA ALA A 204 -5.25 8.50 42.22
C ALA A 204 -4.21 9.63 42.20
N SER A 205 -3.46 9.78 41.09
CA SER A 205 -2.44 10.81 40.92
C SER A 205 -3.01 12.20 40.59
N ILE A 206 -4.25 12.28 40.09
CA ILE A 206 -4.87 13.55 39.69
C ILE A 206 -5.43 14.29 40.93
N PRO A 207 -5.00 15.54 41.21
CA PRO A 207 -5.56 16.32 42.32
C PRO A 207 -7.06 16.59 42.13
N VAL A 208 -7.86 16.38 43.18
CA VAL A 208 -9.32 16.58 43.15
C VAL A 208 -9.72 18.01 42.72
N ALA A 209 -8.87 19.01 42.99
CA ALA A 209 -9.09 20.38 42.52
C ALA A 209 -9.16 20.48 40.98
N ARG A 210 -8.29 19.75 40.26
CA ARG A 210 -8.29 19.70 38.79
C ARG A 210 -9.54 19.04 38.24
N LEU A 211 -10.03 17.98 38.88
CA LEU A 211 -11.27 17.30 38.50
C LEU A 211 -12.50 18.21 38.70
N ARG A 212 -12.47 19.07 39.74
CA ARG A 212 -13.52 20.06 40.01
C ARG A 212 -13.53 21.17 38.96
N GLU A 213 -12.37 21.72 38.63
CA GLU A 213 -12.22 22.76 37.59
C GLU A 213 -12.64 22.27 36.21
N ALA A 214 -12.35 21.00 35.90
CA ALA A 214 -12.76 20.35 34.65
C ALA A 214 -14.25 19.93 34.64
N GLY A 215 -14.98 20.08 35.74
CA GLY A 215 -16.38 19.63 35.85
C GLY A 215 -16.58 18.11 35.90
N LEU A 216 -15.51 17.32 35.91
CA LEU A 216 -15.54 15.85 35.84
C LEU A 216 -15.83 15.18 37.19
N LEU A 217 -15.66 15.90 38.30
CA LEU A 217 -15.85 15.36 39.64
C LEU A 217 -17.28 14.83 39.87
N ALA A 218 -18.30 15.52 39.36
CA ALA A 218 -19.69 15.10 39.51
C ALA A 218 -19.97 13.80 38.75
N SER A 219 -19.49 13.69 37.51
CA SER A 219 -19.64 12.48 36.69
C SER A 219 -18.92 11.26 37.27
N LEU A 220 -17.75 11.46 37.87
CA LEU A 220 -17.02 10.39 38.55
C LEU A 220 -17.73 9.90 39.82
N LEU A 221 -18.32 10.80 40.59
CA LEU A 221 -19.12 10.44 41.78
C LEU A 221 -20.40 9.69 41.39
N GLU A 222 -21.09 10.14 40.34
CA GLU A 222 -22.29 9.47 39.81
C GLU A 222 -21.97 8.05 39.31
N LEU A 223 -20.85 7.87 38.61
CA LEU A 223 -20.37 6.56 38.17
C LEU A 223 -19.94 5.65 39.34
N ALA A 224 -19.31 6.22 40.37
CA ALA A 224 -18.90 5.47 41.57
C ALA A 224 -20.13 4.96 42.35
N ASP A 225 -21.17 5.78 42.49
CA ASP A 225 -22.44 5.39 43.11
C ASP A 225 -23.17 4.31 42.29
N ALA A 226 -23.16 4.42 40.96
CA ALA A 226 -23.70 3.39 40.07
C ALA A 226 -22.93 2.05 40.14
N GLY A 227 -21.65 2.08 40.49
CA GLY A 227 -20.82 0.90 40.73
C GLY A 227 -21.14 0.21 42.06
N ALA A 228 -21.32 0.97 43.14
CA ALA A 228 -21.57 0.44 44.49
C ALA A 228 -22.90 -0.34 44.60
N VAL A 229 -23.93 0.07 43.84
CA VAL A 229 -25.23 -0.63 43.79
C VAL A 229 -25.11 -2.00 43.11
N ARG A 230 -24.20 -2.18 42.16
CA ARG A 230 -24.01 -3.47 41.45
C ARG A 230 -23.21 -4.48 42.27
N THR A 231 -22.27 -4.04 43.11
CA THR A 231 -21.50 -4.94 44.00
C THR A 231 -22.32 -5.45 45.20
N ALA A 232 -23.43 -4.80 45.56
CA ALA A 232 -24.31 -5.25 46.63
C ALA A 232 -25.35 -6.31 46.18
N GLY A 233 -25.53 -6.50 44.86
CA GLY A 233 -26.55 -7.39 44.29
C GLY A 233 -26.12 -8.83 44.03
N ASP A 234 -24.82 -9.15 44.09
CA ASP A 234 -24.27 -10.47 43.70
C ASP A 234 -23.91 -11.37 44.91
N GLY A 235 -24.44 -11.05 46.10
CA GLY A 235 -24.07 -11.70 47.37
C GLY A 235 -25.15 -12.51 48.08
N ALA A 236 -26.38 -12.59 47.55
CA ALA A 236 -27.49 -13.21 48.28
C ALA A 236 -28.38 -14.07 47.38
N GLU A 237 -27.98 -15.32 47.14
CA GLU A 237 -28.87 -16.49 47.05
C GLU A 237 -28.06 -17.78 46.83
N ARG A 238 -27.66 -18.43 47.94
CA ARG A 238 -27.29 -19.85 47.96
C ARG A 238 -27.84 -20.53 49.21
N VAL A 239 -29.11 -20.92 49.17
CA VAL A 239 -29.63 -22.09 49.90
C VAL A 239 -30.85 -22.64 49.15
N GLY A 240 -30.78 -23.90 48.71
CA GLY A 240 -31.97 -24.75 48.62
C GLY A 240 -32.25 -25.46 47.29
N ALA A 241 -32.07 -26.79 47.32
CA ALA A 241 -32.93 -27.83 46.71
C ALA A 241 -32.79 -28.20 45.22
N GLU A 242 -32.11 -29.33 45.01
CA GLU A 242 -32.65 -30.59 44.45
C GLU A 242 -33.29 -30.66 43.03
N ARG A 243 -32.66 -31.53 42.22
CA ARG A 243 -33.16 -32.53 41.23
C ARG A 243 -33.10 -32.25 39.72
N GLU A 244 -32.26 -33.10 39.10
CA GLU A 244 -32.48 -33.98 37.92
C GLU A 244 -32.72 -33.39 36.52
N GLY A 245 -31.90 -33.89 35.56
CA GLY A 245 -32.20 -33.85 34.13
C GLY A 245 -30.94 -33.67 33.27
N GLY A 246 -30.29 -34.77 32.89
CA GLY A 246 -28.99 -34.76 32.25
C GLY A 246 -28.99 -34.46 30.74
N THR A 247 -27.93 -33.80 30.31
CA THR A 247 -27.27 -33.98 29.00
C THR A 247 -25.76 -33.88 29.26
N SER A 248 -25.07 -35.03 29.36
CA SER A 248 -23.62 -35.02 29.65
C SER A 248 -22.85 -34.49 28.44
N SER A 249 -22.03 -33.49 28.71
CA SER A 249 -21.02 -32.92 27.82
C SER A 249 -20.19 -34.00 27.12
N ILE A 250 -20.04 -33.88 25.80
CA ILE A 250 -19.27 -34.77 24.92
C ILE A 250 -17.77 -34.81 25.28
N ASP A 251 -17.27 -33.81 25.99
CA ASP A 251 -15.83 -33.66 26.30
C ASP A 251 -15.29 -34.64 27.35
N THR A 252 -16.12 -35.45 28.01
CA THR A 252 -15.67 -36.39 29.04
C THR A 252 -15.89 -37.87 28.70
N MET A 253 -16.20 -38.20 27.44
CA MET A 253 -16.46 -39.59 27.05
C MET A 253 -15.17 -40.34 26.64
N ASP A 254 -15.03 -41.55 27.15
CA ASP A 254 -13.96 -42.47 26.74
C ASP A 254 -14.24 -43.04 25.33
N SER A 255 -13.16 -43.40 24.65
CA SER A 255 -13.10 -43.79 23.23
C SER A 255 -14.08 -44.91 22.87
N GLU A 256 -14.28 -45.89 23.77
CA GLU A 256 -15.22 -46.99 23.55
C GLU A 256 -16.69 -46.55 23.60
N ALA A 257 -17.03 -45.51 24.37
CA ALA A 257 -18.39 -44.98 24.47
C ALA A 257 -18.81 -44.21 23.20
N LEU A 258 -17.87 -43.50 22.57
CA LEU A 258 -18.12 -42.81 21.30
C LEU A 258 -18.34 -43.78 20.13
N ILE A 259 -17.64 -44.92 20.13
CA ILE A 259 -17.76 -45.95 19.08
C ILE A 259 -19.14 -46.62 19.14
N ASN A 260 -19.64 -46.94 20.34
CA ASN A 260 -20.98 -47.51 20.49
C ASN A 260 -22.10 -46.51 20.12
N MET A 261 -21.88 -45.22 20.33
CA MET A 261 -22.85 -44.18 19.94
C MET A 261 -22.91 -43.97 18.41
N ALA A 262 -21.79 -44.11 17.69
CA ALA A 262 -21.75 -43.97 16.24
C ALA A 262 -22.35 -45.16 15.48
N ILE A 263 -22.37 -46.36 16.08
CA ILE A 263 -22.87 -47.59 15.44
C ILE A 263 -24.40 -47.78 15.67
N GLY A 264 -24.98 -47.14 16.69
CA GLY A 264 -26.41 -47.27 17.03
C GLY A 264 -27.37 -46.27 16.39
N GLY A 265 -26.88 -45.31 15.59
CA GLY A 265 -27.67 -44.14 15.15
C GLY A 265 -28.32 -44.20 13.76
N ALA A 266 -28.25 -45.32 13.04
CA ALA A 266 -28.86 -45.47 11.72
C ALA A 266 -29.95 -46.56 11.73
N GLY A 267 -31.17 -46.18 12.10
CA GLY A 267 -32.34 -47.05 11.97
C GLY A 267 -33.54 -46.61 12.81
N ASP A 268 -34.21 -45.53 12.42
CA ASP A 268 -35.67 -45.52 12.13
C ASP A 268 -36.03 -44.21 11.39
#